data_AF-A0AAV5S8M7-F1
#
_entry.id   AF-A0AAV5S8M7-F1
#
_cell.length_a   1.000
_cell.length_b   1.000
_cell.length_c   1.000
_cell.angle_alpha   90.00
_cell.angle_beta   90.00
_cell.angle_gamma   90.00
#
_symmetry.space_group_name_H-M   'P 1'
#
loop_
_entity.id
_entity.type
_entity.pdbx_description
1 polymer ?
#
loop_
_entity_poly.entity_id
_entity_poly.type
_entity_poly.pdbx_seq_one_letter_code
_entity_poly.pdbx_strand_id
1 'polypeptide(L)'
;RSQDLDAVIMLLSHGVDVNRRDRKNLTALHYAIRNEYLLITKTLILFEADHTIVLNDNTKDEVKEVVDNTHLLSLDGGGIRGLVLTTILAEIEREIPDFLDRVQWTAGTSTGSILSLALSQGKTIGDCRNIYFKFK
;
A
#
# COMPACT_ATOMS: atom_id res chain seq x y z
N ARG A 1 26.28 -0.32 -15.24
CA ARG A 1 25.22 -1.36 -15.39
C ARG A 1 25.43 -2.66 -14.59
N SER A 2 26.48 -2.82 -13.79
CA SER A 2 26.55 -3.81 -12.69
C SER A 2 27.50 -3.29 -11.61
N GLN A 3 28.65 -2.75 -12.06
CA GLN A 3 29.61 -2.02 -11.23
C GLN A 3 28.98 -0.86 -10.45
N ASP A 4 28.03 -0.12 -11.03
CA ASP A 4 27.34 0.98 -10.33
C ASP A 4 26.46 0.46 -9.18
N LEU A 5 25.87 -0.73 -9.32
CA LEU A 5 25.07 -1.35 -8.28
C LEU A 5 25.95 -1.86 -7.16
N ASP A 6 27.05 -2.55 -7.49
CA ASP A 6 27.99 -3.10 -6.51
C ASP A 6 28.61 -1.98 -5.67
N ALA A 7 28.93 -0.85 -6.30
CA ALA A 7 29.42 0.35 -5.60
C ALA A 7 28.35 0.94 -4.67
N VAL A 8 27.09 1.02 -5.10
CA VAL A 8 25.98 1.49 -4.26
C VAL A 8 25.75 0.56 -3.07
N ILE A 9 25.74 -0.76 -3.28
CA ILE A 9 25.60 -1.75 -2.21
C ILE A 9 26.77 -1.65 -1.23
N MET A 10 28.00 -1.50 -1.73
CA MET A 10 29.17 -1.31 -0.89
C MET A 10 29.06 -0.04 -0.04
N LEU A 11 28.62 1.09 -0.60
CA LEU A 11 28.45 2.33 0.16
C LEU A 11 27.36 2.20 1.24
N LEU A 12 26.21 1.60 0.89
CA LEU A 12 25.12 1.41 1.84
C LEU A 12 25.50 0.44 2.97
N SER A 13 26.29 -0.60 2.68
CA SER A 13 26.75 -1.55 3.70
C SER A 13 27.73 -0.96 4.71
N HIS A 14 28.39 0.16 4.37
CA HIS A 14 29.25 0.91 5.29
C HIS A 14 28.48 1.92 6.15
N GLY A 15 27.15 1.89 6.17
CA GLY A 15 26.32 2.72 7.04
C GLY A 15 26.12 4.15 6.54
N VAL A 16 26.25 4.37 5.22
CA VAL A 16 25.88 5.65 4.62
C VAL A 16 24.37 5.89 4.81
N ASP A 17 24.02 7.09 5.27
CA ASP A 17 22.63 7.52 5.38
C ASP A 17 21.98 7.61 3.99
N VAL A 18 21.09 6.66 3.70
CA VAL A 18 20.35 6.55 2.43
C VAL A 18 19.45 7.76 2.16
N ASN A 19 19.03 8.45 3.22
CA ASN A 19 18.12 9.58 3.18
C ASN A 19 18.86 10.92 3.18
N ARG A 20 20.20 10.89 3.07
CA ARG A 20 21.00 12.10 3.01
C ARG A 20 20.59 12.95 1.81
N ARG A 21 20.29 14.21 2.09
CA ARG A 21 19.86 15.20 1.11
C ARG A 21 21.04 16.05 0.63
N ASP A 22 21.05 16.36 -0.66
CA ASP A 22 22.01 17.29 -1.26
C ASP A 22 21.57 18.76 -1.07
N ARG A 23 22.26 19.70 -1.72
CA ARG A 23 21.94 21.15 -1.66
C ARG A 23 20.58 21.51 -2.27
N LYS A 24 20.00 20.63 -3.08
CA LYS A 24 18.66 20.77 -3.69
C LYS A 24 17.60 20.01 -2.90
N ASN A 25 17.92 19.51 -1.71
CA ASN A 25 17.07 18.64 -0.90
C ASN A 25 16.75 17.28 -1.56
N LEU A 26 17.56 16.84 -2.54
CA LEU A 26 17.38 15.58 -3.25
C LEU A 26 18.16 14.45 -2.57
N THR A 27 17.55 13.28 -2.47
CA THR A 27 18.18 12.03 -1.99
C THR A 27 18.67 11.17 -3.15
N ALA A 28 19.46 10.13 -2.84
CA ALA A 28 19.87 9.13 -3.82
C ALA A 28 18.68 8.49 -4.55
N LEU A 29 17.55 8.30 -3.86
CA LEU A 29 16.34 7.70 -4.44
C LEU A 29 15.74 8.59 -5.55
N HIS A 30 15.75 9.91 -5.38
CA HIS A 30 15.27 10.85 -6.41
C HIS A 30 16.06 10.74 -7.71
N TYR A 31 17.38 10.66 -7.62
CA TYR A 31 18.23 10.50 -8.80
C TYR A 31 18.02 9.14 -9.47
N ALA A 32 17.83 8.07 -8.69
CA ALA A 32 17.59 6.74 -9.23
C ALA A 32 16.26 6.67 -10.00
N ILE A 33 15.19 7.27 -9.46
CA ILE A 33 13.87 7.33 -10.11
C ILE A 33 13.94 8.19 -11.39
N ARG A 34 14.49 9.40 -11.31
CA ARG A 34 14.54 10.34 -12.44
C ARG A 34 15.34 9.81 -13.65
N ASN A 35 16.31 8.92 -13.40
CA ASN A 35 17.11 8.29 -14.46
C ASN A 35 16.65 6.86 -14.80
N GLU A 36 15.49 6.42 -14.29
CA GLU A 36 14.93 5.08 -14.51
C GLU A 36 15.87 3.93 -14.13
N TYR A 37 16.70 4.12 -13.11
CA TYR A 37 17.62 3.11 -12.61
C TYR A 37 16.89 2.16 -11.67
N LEU A 38 16.07 1.29 -12.25
CA LEU A 38 15.19 0.37 -11.52
C LEU A 38 15.92 -0.47 -10.48
N LEU A 39 17.09 -1.00 -10.82
CA LEU A 39 17.84 -1.89 -9.91
C LEU A 39 18.40 -1.12 -8.70
N ILE A 40 18.93 0.09 -8.93
CA ILE A 40 19.40 0.98 -7.86
C ILE A 40 18.22 1.47 -7.01
N THR A 41 17.08 1.79 -7.64
CA THR A 41 15.86 2.20 -6.95
C THR A 41 15.37 1.11 -5.99
N LYS A 42 15.30 -0.15 -6.47
CA LYS A 42 14.95 -1.30 -5.64
C LYS A 42 15.91 -1.49 -4.47
N THR A 43 17.21 -1.36 -4.71
CA THR A 43 18.22 -1.45 -3.64
C THR A 43 18.07 -0.34 -2.62
N LEU A 44 17.84 0.91 -3.04
CA LEU A 44 17.64 2.01 -2.10
C LEU A 44 16.38 1.82 -1.25
N ILE A 45 15.27 1.40 -1.84
CA ILE A 45 14.04 1.07 -1.09
C ILE A 45 14.29 -0.07 -0.10
N LEU A 46 15.05 -1.09 -0.49
CA LEU A 46 15.42 -2.21 0.39
C LEU A 46 16.24 -1.75 1.59
N PHE A 47 17.05 -0.71 1.44
CA PHE A 47 17.81 -0.08 2.51
C PHE A 47 17.04 1.05 3.23
N GLU A 48 15.70 0.99 3.22
CA GLU A 48 14.81 1.92 3.95
C GLU A 48 14.92 3.38 3.48
N ALA A 49 15.17 3.60 2.18
CA ALA A 49 15.04 4.93 1.61
C ALA A 49 13.59 5.46 1.75
N ASP A 50 13.47 6.65 2.33
CA ASP A 50 12.22 7.36 2.51
C ASP A 50 11.74 7.91 1.16
N HIS A 51 10.62 7.36 0.70
CA HIS A 51 9.96 7.74 -0.56
C HIS A 51 9.00 8.91 -0.39
N THR A 52 8.73 9.35 0.85
CA THR A 52 7.82 10.48 1.13
C THR A 52 8.50 11.84 0.99
N ILE A 53 9.82 11.83 0.85
CA ILE A 53 10.62 13.03 0.66
C ILE A 53 10.24 13.65 -0.69
N VAL A 54 9.60 14.81 -0.63
CA VAL A 54 9.08 15.50 -1.83
C VAL A 54 10.23 16.19 -2.60
N LEU A 55 10.16 16.11 -3.93
CA LEU A 55 10.97 16.92 -4.84
C LEU A 55 10.63 18.40 -4.63
N ASN A 56 11.60 19.20 -4.17
CA ASN A 56 11.47 20.66 -4.23
C ASN A 56 11.75 21.13 -5.67
N ASP A 57 10.92 20.71 -6.62
CA ASP A 57 10.98 21.22 -7.98
C ASP A 57 10.37 22.63 -8.00
N ASN A 58 11.25 23.64 -7.97
CA ASN A 58 10.90 25.04 -8.26
C ASN A 58 10.52 25.26 -9.73
N THR A 59 10.31 24.20 -10.51
CA THR A 59 9.76 24.24 -11.86
C THR A 59 8.33 23.74 -11.81
N LYS A 60 7.40 24.69 -11.75
CA LYS A 60 5.99 24.47 -12.06
C LYS A 60 5.88 23.84 -13.44
N ASP A 61 5.55 22.56 -13.51
CA ASP A 61 4.67 22.02 -14.53
C ASP A 61 3.51 21.35 -13.80
N GLU A 62 2.30 21.77 -14.16
CA GLU A 62 1.04 21.40 -13.55
C GLU A 62 0.70 19.93 -13.79
N VAL A 63 1.31 19.04 -13.02
CA VAL A 63 0.65 17.79 -12.65
C VAL A 63 0.50 17.86 -11.14
N LYS A 64 -0.67 18.33 -10.69
CA LYS A 64 -1.18 17.89 -9.39
C LYS A 64 -1.27 16.37 -9.52
N GLU A 65 -0.25 15.67 -9.03
CA GLU A 65 -0.42 14.28 -8.66
C GLU A 65 -1.51 14.32 -7.59
N VAL A 66 -2.75 14.10 -8.02
CA VAL A 66 -3.82 13.72 -7.12
C VAL A 66 -3.34 12.40 -6.59
N VAL A 67 -2.66 12.44 -5.44
CA VAL A 67 -2.41 11.23 -4.65
C VAL A 67 -3.80 10.80 -4.20
N ASP A 68 -4.47 10.06 -5.08
CA ASP A 68 -5.71 9.39 -4.78
C ASP A 68 -5.33 8.31 -3.77
N ASN A 69 -5.56 8.60 -2.49
CA ASN A 69 -5.31 7.67 -1.40
C ASN A 69 -6.24 6.48 -1.58
N THR A 70 -5.79 5.53 -2.40
CA THR A 70 -6.54 4.34 -2.76
C THR A 70 -6.51 3.39 -1.58
N HIS A 71 -7.64 3.21 -0.91
CA HIS A 71 -7.79 2.23 0.15
C HIS A 71 -8.24 0.89 -0.41
N LEU A 72 -7.40 -0.14 -0.23
CA LEU A 72 -7.67 -1.52 -0.60
C LEU A 72 -7.93 -2.35 0.66
N LEU A 73 -9.01 -3.12 0.68
CA LEU A 73 -9.32 -4.10 1.71
C LEU A 73 -9.08 -5.52 1.19
N SER A 74 -8.18 -6.25 1.85
CA SER A 74 -7.93 -7.67 1.55
C SER A 74 -8.59 -8.56 2.60
N LEU A 75 -9.38 -9.53 2.15
CA LEU A 75 -10.19 -10.43 2.97
C LEU A 75 -9.70 -11.87 2.81
N ASP A 76 -9.11 -12.40 3.88
CA ASP A 76 -8.50 -13.73 3.82
C ASP A 76 -9.54 -14.86 3.86
N GLY A 77 -9.17 -16.00 3.28
CA GLY A 77 -9.99 -17.21 3.30
C GLY A 77 -9.98 -17.92 4.65
N GLY A 78 -10.97 -18.78 4.92
CA GLY A 78 -11.00 -19.50 6.19
C GLY A 78 -12.20 -20.41 6.44
N GLY A 79 -13.03 -20.68 5.43
CA GLY A 79 -14.28 -21.43 5.58
C GLY A 79 -15.22 -20.73 6.56
N ILE A 80 -15.83 -21.49 7.47
CA ILE A 80 -16.74 -20.94 8.49
C ILE A 80 -16.07 -19.91 9.42
N ARG A 81 -14.73 -19.92 9.52
CA ARG A 81 -13.98 -18.92 10.30
C ARG A 81 -14.09 -17.51 9.71
N GLY A 82 -14.62 -17.36 8.50
CA GLY A 82 -15.00 -16.05 7.96
C GLY A 82 -15.99 -15.26 8.82
N LEU A 83 -16.72 -15.91 9.75
CA LEU A 83 -17.50 -15.21 10.78
C LEU A 83 -16.63 -14.31 11.68
N VAL A 84 -15.39 -14.71 11.96
CA VAL A 84 -14.44 -13.88 12.70
C VAL A 84 -14.11 -12.63 11.88
N LEU A 85 -13.90 -12.78 10.57
CA LEU A 85 -13.66 -11.66 9.65
C LEU A 85 -14.82 -10.67 9.66
N THR A 86 -16.08 -11.16 9.57
CA THR A 86 -17.26 -10.29 9.66
C THR A 86 -17.37 -9.58 11.02
N THR A 87 -16.91 -10.22 12.09
CA THR A 87 -16.92 -9.62 13.44
C THR A 87 -15.88 -8.52 13.55
N ILE A 88 -14.67 -8.74 13.03
CA ILE A 88 -13.61 -7.73 12.99
C ILE A 88 -14.05 -6.51 12.17
N LEU A 89 -14.61 -6.73 10.98
CA LEU A 89 -15.11 -5.64 10.15
C LEU A 89 -16.23 -4.85 10.85
N ALA A 90 -17.16 -5.55 11.52
CA ALA A 90 -18.23 -4.88 12.27
C ALA A 90 -17.69 -4.00 13.39
N GLU A 91 -16.65 -4.45 14.07
CA GLU A 91 -16.01 -3.71 15.15
C GLU A 91 -15.20 -2.51 14.62
N ILE A 92 -14.52 -2.66 13.49
CA ILE A 92 -13.82 -1.56 12.83
C ILE A 92 -14.82 -0.49 12.38
N GLU A 93 -15.93 -0.87 11.73
CA GLU A 93 -16.98 0.06 11.32
C GLU A 93 -17.64 0.76 12.51
N ARG A 94 -17.69 0.10 13.68
CA ARG A 94 -18.21 0.68 14.93
C ARG A 94 -17.31 1.78 15.48
N GLU A 95 -15.99 1.59 15.40
CA GLU A 95 -14.99 2.55 15.90
C GLU A 95 -14.65 3.63 14.85
N ILE A 96 -14.78 3.30 13.57
CA ILE A 96 -14.50 4.18 12.43
C ILE A 96 -15.75 4.21 11.55
N PRO A 97 -16.65 5.20 11.77
CA PRO A 97 -17.80 5.39 10.91
C PRO A 97 -17.39 5.64 9.46
N ASP A 98 -18.16 5.08 8.53
CA ASP A 98 -17.94 5.16 7.09
C ASP A 98 -16.61 4.50 6.65
N PHE A 99 -16.13 3.51 7.40
CA PHE A 99 -14.88 2.81 7.08
C PHE A 99 -15.00 2.09 5.73
N LEU A 100 -16.08 1.32 5.53
CA LEU A 100 -16.30 0.61 4.27
C LEU A 100 -16.53 1.57 3.09
N ASP A 101 -17.12 2.75 3.30
CA ASP A 101 -17.33 3.75 2.25
C ASP A 101 -16.02 4.36 1.76
N ARG A 102 -14.97 4.33 2.58
CA ARG A 102 -13.62 4.78 2.22
C ARG A 102 -12.83 3.72 1.46
N VAL A 103 -13.29 2.47 1.44
CA VAL A 103 -12.62 1.37 0.74
C VAL A 103 -12.99 1.38 -0.74
N GLN A 104 -12.01 1.64 -1.59
CA GLN A 104 -12.21 1.73 -3.04
C GLN A 104 -12.15 0.36 -3.73
N TRP A 105 -11.36 -0.56 -3.17
CA TRP A 105 -11.16 -1.88 -3.74
C TRP A 105 -11.29 -2.94 -2.66
N THR A 106 -12.02 -4.01 -2.96
CA THR A 106 -12.06 -5.21 -2.11
C THR A 106 -11.50 -6.40 -2.87
N ALA A 107 -10.63 -7.15 -2.22
CA ALA A 107 -10.09 -8.41 -2.73
C ALA A 107 -10.26 -9.49 -1.67
N GLY A 108 -10.40 -10.75 -2.07
CA GLY A 108 -10.41 -11.83 -1.09
C GLY A 108 -10.28 -13.22 -1.71
N THR A 109 -9.97 -14.21 -0.87
CA THR A 109 -9.74 -15.60 -1.28
C THR A 109 -10.74 -16.54 -0.60
N SER A 110 -11.19 -17.58 -1.30
CA SER A 110 -12.20 -18.54 -0.81
C SER A 110 -13.43 -17.84 -0.19
N THR A 111 -13.57 -17.91 1.13
CA THR A 111 -14.64 -17.29 1.88
C THR A 111 -14.54 -15.75 1.91
N GLY A 112 -13.31 -15.22 1.87
CA GLY A 112 -13.05 -13.79 1.72
C GLY A 112 -13.48 -13.25 0.36
N SER A 113 -13.48 -14.07 -0.72
CA SER A 113 -14.02 -13.64 -2.02
C SER A 113 -15.55 -13.56 -2.03
N ILE A 114 -16.24 -14.43 -1.27
CA ILE A 114 -17.69 -14.33 -1.06
C ILE A 114 -18.03 -13.01 -0.36
N LEU A 115 -17.26 -12.66 0.68
CA LEU A 115 -17.41 -11.39 1.41
C LEU A 115 -17.09 -10.18 0.52
N SER A 116 -15.96 -10.21 -0.19
CA SER A 116 -15.56 -9.15 -1.12
C SER A 116 -16.65 -8.88 -2.17
N LEU A 117 -17.21 -9.95 -2.74
CA LEU A 117 -18.31 -9.84 -3.71
C LEU A 117 -19.58 -9.27 -3.08
N ALA A 118 -19.94 -9.70 -1.87
CA ALA A 118 -21.11 -9.17 -1.17
C ALA A 118 -20.95 -7.67 -0.86
N LEU A 119 -19.80 -7.26 -0.33
CA LEU A 119 -19.50 -5.85 -0.05
C LEU A 119 -19.49 -5.01 -1.34
N SER A 120 -18.94 -5.53 -2.43
CA SER A 120 -18.98 -4.87 -3.75
C SER A 120 -20.39 -4.66 -4.30
N GLN A 121 -21.37 -5.45 -3.84
CA GLN A 121 -22.80 -5.30 -4.18
C GLN A 121 -23.53 -4.34 -3.23
N GLY A 122 -22.82 -3.66 -2.33
CA GLY A 122 -23.41 -2.78 -1.31
C GLY A 122 -24.11 -3.53 -0.19
N LYS A 123 -23.77 -4.81 0.05
CA LYS A 123 -24.30 -5.56 1.21
C LYS A 123 -23.67 -5.07 2.49
N THR A 124 -24.47 -5.00 3.55
CA THR A 124 -23.97 -4.63 4.87
C THR A 124 -23.13 -5.75 5.48
N ILE A 125 -22.35 -5.43 6.52
CA ILE A 125 -21.63 -6.45 7.31
C ILE A 125 -22.61 -7.45 7.94
N GLY A 126 -23.81 -6.99 8.32
CA GLY A 126 -24.88 -7.85 8.80
C GLY A 126 -25.39 -8.84 7.75
N ASP A 127 -25.58 -8.39 6.51
CA ASP A 127 -25.93 -9.25 5.38
C ASP A 127 -24.85 -10.29 5.11
N CYS A 128 -23.59 -9.84 5.13
CA CYS A 128 -22.41 -10.69 4.99
C CYS A 128 -22.40 -11.80 6.04
N ARG A 129 -22.69 -11.48 7.30
CA ARG A 129 -22.81 -12.47 8.38
C ARG A 129 -23.95 -13.45 8.14
N ASN A 130 -25.10 -12.98 7.65
CA ASN A 130 -26.26 -13.80 7.35
C ASN A 130 -26.01 -14.80 6.21
N ILE A 131 -25.13 -14.48 5.26
CA ILE A 131 -24.73 -15.42 4.19
C ILE A 131 -24.14 -16.71 4.79
N TYR A 132 -23.30 -16.61 5.83
CA TYR A 132 -22.75 -17.79 6.51
C TYR A 132 -23.80 -18.64 7.20
N PHE A 133 -24.79 -18.01 7.83
CA PHE A 133 -25.86 -18.74 8.52
C PHE A 133 -26.83 -19.43 7.55
N LYS A 134 -26.96 -18.95 6.31
CA LYS A 134 -27.80 -19.57 5.27
C LYS A 134 -27.19 -20.81 4.63
N PHE A 135 -25.88 -21.01 4.76
CA PHE A 135 -25.20 -22.21 4.23
C PHE A 135 -25.26 -23.42 5.18
N LYS A 136 -25.96 -23.28 6.32
CA LYS A 136 -26.25 -24.34 7.27
C LYS A 136 -27.72 -24.73 7.16
#